data_AF-A0A6A4X1T8-F1
#
_entry.id   AF-A0A6A4X1T8-F1
#
_cell.length_a   1.000
_cell.length_b   1.000
_cell.length_c   1.000
_cell.angle_alpha   90.00
_cell.angle_beta   90.00
_cell.angle_gamma   90.00
#
_symmetry.space_group_name_H-M   'P 1'
#
loop_
_entity.id
_entity.type
_entity.pdbx_description
1 polymer ?
#
loop_
_entity_poly.entity_id
_entity_poly.type
_entity_poly.pdbx_seq_one_letter_code
_entity_poly.pdbx_strand_id
1 'polypeptide(L)'
;MREPSLRQRLLECCALNGGVLLLSLLLFEYAVLPALRLGVRLAFGAGALSSDRWSVWMILNLILTYTFSALWVLPIFGISKIINCIWFQDIADTAYRSSQGRASSQLSVSILVADTLFSIFAQALFLIQGMLASLVLPIYGLGDAVCLLHMCLLYALYSFEYKWFNMGWELHKRLAFIETEWPYFLGFGLPLALLTQIFPSYIMNGCLFSLVFPVFILSGNEAEPVVGL
;
A
#
# COMPACT_ATOMS: atom_id res chain seq x y z
N MET A 1 13.23 28.08 -0.31
CA MET A 1 13.15 26.86 0.52
C MET A 1 13.93 25.77 -0.20
N ARG A 2 14.76 24.98 0.49
CA ARG A 2 15.55 23.90 -0.12
C ARG A 2 14.63 22.71 -0.39
N GLU A 3 14.57 22.22 -1.63
CA GLU A 3 13.83 21.00 -1.96
C GLU A 3 14.36 19.84 -1.09
N PRO A 4 13.49 19.06 -0.43
CA PRO A 4 13.92 17.96 0.41
C PRO A 4 14.64 16.92 -0.43
N SER A 5 15.73 16.36 0.11
CA SER A 5 16.47 15.32 -0.61
C SER A 5 15.66 14.03 -0.72
N LEU A 6 15.92 13.23 -1.77
CA LEU A 6 15.30 11.91 -1.94
C LEU A 6 15.39 11.06 -0.67
N ARG A 7 16.57 11.01 -0.04
CA ARG A 7 16.80 10.27 1.21
C ARG A 7 15.92 10.77 2.35
N GLN A 8 15.72 12.08 2.44
CA GLN A 8 14.86 12.67 3.47
C GLN A 8 13.41 12.23 3.27
N ARG A 9 12.87 12.27 2.04
CA ARG A 9 11.50 11.80 1.77
C ARG A 9 11.31 10.32 2.07
N LEU A 10 12.29 9.49 1.75
CA LEU A 10 12.28 8.07 2.11
C LEU A 10 12.25 7.88 3.64
N LEU A 11 13.09 8.62 4.37
CA LEU A 11 13.10 8.57 5.84
C LEU A 11 11.79 9.06 6.46
N GLU A 12 11.21 10.14 5.95
CA GLU A 12 9.91 10.66 6.39
C GLU A 12 8.80 9.61 6.17
N CYS A 13 8.80 8.95 5.01
CA CYS A 13 7.86 7.87 4.70
C CYS A 13 8.03 6.66 5.63
N CYS A 14 9.28 6.25 5.89
CA CYS A 14 9.58 5.17 6.83
C CYS A 14 9.17 5.50 8.26
N ALA A 15 9.45 6.72 8.71
CA ALA A 15 9.11 7.18 10.04
C ALA A 15 7.59 7.21 10.25
N LEU A 16 6.83 7.74 9.29
CA LEU A 16 5.37 7.84 9.40
C LEU A 16 4.69 6.46 9.29
N ASN A 17 4.98 5.69 8.24
CA ASN A 17 4.24 4.45 7.97
C ASN A 17 4.75 3.27 8.79
N GLY A 18 6.07 3.14 8.94
CA GLY A 18 6.70 2.10 9.75
C GLY A 18 6.75 2.46 11.22
N GLY A 19 7.30 3.63 11.55
CA GLY A 19 7.58 4.03 12.93
C GLY A 19 6.36 4.52 13.71
N VAL A 20 5.45 5.28 13.11
CA VAL A 20 4.25 5.77 13.79
C VAL A 20 3.10 4.78 13.63
N LEU A 21 2.68 4.49 12.40
CA LEU A 21 1.50 3.67 12.16
C LEU A 21 1.73 2.18 12.45
N LEU A 22 2.61 1.51 11.71
CA LEU A 22 2.80 0.06 11.83
C LEU A 22 3.28 -0.33 13.22
N LEU A 23 4.27 0.39 13.77
CA LEU A 23 4.75 0.12 15.13
C LEU A 23 3.67 0.36 16.19
N SER A 24 2.86 1.41 16.10
CA SER A 24 1.78 1.60 17.08
C SER A 24 0.74 0.49 17.03
N LEU A 25 0.41 -0.04 15.84
CA LEU A 25 -0.46 -1.21 15.68
C LEU A 25 0.15 -2.46 16.31
N LEU A 26 1.42 -2.76 16.01
CA LEU A 26 2.12 -3.91 16.57
C LEU A 26 2.28 -3.81 18.09
N LEU A 27 2.63 -2.64 18.62
CA LEU A 27 2.72 -2.43 20.07
C LEU A 27 1.35 -2.58 20.74
N PHE A 28 0.29 -2.06 20.13
CA PHE A 28 -1.05 -2.21 20.68
C PHE A 28 -1.46 -3.69 20.75
N GLU A 29 -1.30 -4.43 19.66
CA GLU A 29 -1.74 -5.82 19.54
C GLU A 29 -0.87 -6.80 20.34
N TYR A 30 0.46 -6.64 20.31
CA TYR A 30 1.39 -7.62 20.88
C TYR A 30 2.00 -7.22 22.23
N ALA A 31 1.89 -5.97 22.65
CA ALA A 31 2.40 -5.53 23.96
C ALA A 31 1.29 -5.00 24.88
N VAL A 32 0.52 -4.00 24.43
CA VAL A 32 -0.48 -3.33 25.27
C VAL A 32 -1.63 -4.28 25.64
N LEU A 33 -2.25 -4.93 24.67
CA LEU A 33 -3.35 -5.87 24.95
C LEU A 33 -2.92 -7.03 25.86
N PRO A 34 -1.79 -7.75 25.61
CA PRO A 34 -1.34 -8.80 26.51
C PRO A 34 -0.99 -8.30 27.92
N ALA A 35 -0.37 -7.11 28.05
CA ALA A 35 -0.04 -6.52 29.35
C ALA A 35 -1.31 -6.16 30.14
N LEU A 36 -2.31 -5.57 29.48
CA LEU A 36 -3.61 -5.28 30.11
C LEU A 36 -4.35 -6.56 30.49
N ARG A 37 -4.27 -7.60 29.66
CA ARG A 37 -4.85 -8.92 29.96
C ARG A 37 -4.24 -9.50 31.23
N LEU A 38 -2.92 -9.37 31.39
CA LEU A 38 -2.23 -9.78 32.61
C LEU A 38 -2.66 -8.93 33.81
N GLY A 39 -2.77 -7.62 33.65
CA GLY A 39 -3.26 -6.71 34.70
C GLY A 39 -4.66 -7.09 35.20
N VAL A 40 -5.59 -7.35 34.28
CA VAL A 40 -6.95 -7.82 34.62
C VAL A 40 -6.91 -9.14 35.37
N ARG A 41 -6.07 -10.09 34.94
CA ARG A 41 -5.90 -11.38 35.62
C ARG A 41 -5.41 -11.21 37.06
N LEU A 42 -4.46 -10.30 37.28
CA LEU A 42 -3.89 -10.04 38.60
C LEU A 42 -4.87 -9.31 39.53
N ALA A 43 -5.65 -8.36 38.99
CA ALA A 43 -6.57 -7.54 39.77
C ALA A 43 -7.88 -8.28 40.14
N PHE A 44 -8.44 -9.05 39.21
CA PHE A 44 -9.77 -9.67 39.37
C PHE A 44 -9.74 -11.20 39.42
N GLY A 45 -8.54 -11.80 39.43
CA GLY A 45 -8.33 -13.24 39.43
C GLY A 45 -8.58 -13.90 38.08
N ALA A 46 -8.29 -15.20 37.99
CA ALA A 46 -8.47 -15.99 36.76
C ALA A 46 -9.96 -16.07 36.31
N GLY A 47 -10.90 -15.88 37.24
CA GLY A 47 -12.34 -15.84 36.97
C GLY A 47 -12.76 -14.71 36.02
N ALA A 48 -12.07 -13.57 36.05
CA ALA A 48 -12.34 -12.44 35.15
C ALA A 48 -11.98 -12.69 33.68
N LEU A 49 -11.22 -13.77 33.42
CA LEU A 49 -10.89 -14.24 32.08
C LEU A 49 -11.75 -15.44 31.65
N SER A 50 -12.44 -16.11 32.57
CA SER A 50 -13.18 -17.35 32.31
C SER A 50 -14.58 -17.09 31.73
N SER A 51 -15.02 -18.02 30.88
CA SER A 51 -16.17 -17.98 29.97
C SER A 51 -17.56 -17.85 30.61
N ASP A 52 -17.81 -16.81 31.37
CA ASP A 52 -19.16 -16.25 31.37
C ASP A 52 -19.32 -15.38 30.13
N ARG A 53 -20.53 -15.37 29.56
CA ARG A 53 -20.88 -14.82 28.23
C ARG A 53 -20.43 -13.36 28.00
N TRP A 54 -20.06 -12.66 29.07
CA TRP A 54 -19.58 -11.28 29.13
C TRP A 54 -18.41 -11.10 30.11
N SER A 55 -17.28 -11.77 29.87
CA SER A 55 -16.08 -11.54 30.68
C SER A 55 -15.64 -10.07 30.64
N VAL A 56 -15.13 -9.55 31.75
CA VAL A 56 -14.62 -8.17 31.88
C VAL A 56 -13.56 -7.89 30.80
N TRP A 57 -12.73 -8.88 30.49
CA TRP A 57 -11.72 -8.79 29.45
C TRP A 57 -12.32 -8.57 28.04
N MET A 58 -13.40 -9.27 27.69
CA MET A 58 -14.01 -9.13 26.36
C MET A 58 -14.53 -7.70 26.14
N ILE A 59 -15.24 -7.15 27.13
CA ILE A 59 -15.78 -5.78 27.06
C ILE A 59 -14.63 -4.78 26.99
N LEU A 60 -13.61 -4.95 27.84
CA LEU A 60 -12.44 -4.08 27.87
C LEU A 60 -11.68 -4.11 26.52
N ASN A 61 -11.42 -5.31 25.99
CA ASN A 61 -10.73 -5.48 24.71
C ASN A 61 -11.52 -4.82 23.57
N LEU A 62 -12.84 -4.96 23.56
CA LEU A 62 -13.71 -4.34 22.56
C LEU A 62 -13.61 -2.81 22.62
N ILE A 63 -13.84 -2.23 23.81
CA ILE A 63 -13.77 -0.77 23.99
C ILE A 63 -12.39 -0.24 23.58
N LEU A 64 -11.31 -0.84 24.09
CA LEU A 64 -9.95 -0.40 23.78
C LEU A 64 -9.64 -0.47 22.29
N THR A 65 -9.97 -1.59 21.64
CA THR A 65 -9.66 -1.79 20.21
C THR A 65 -10.44 -0.80 19.34
N TYR A 66 -11.74 -0.61 19.58
CA TYR A 66 -12.53 0.33 18.80
C TYR A 66 -12.14 1.78 19.06
N THR A 67 -11.90 2.17 20.32
CA THR A 67 -11.46 3.53 20.64
C THR A 67 -10.10 3.84 20.06
N PHE A 68 -9.12 2.93 20.19
CA PHE A 68 -7.81 3.07 19.56
C PHE A 68 -7.91 3.16 18.04
N SER A 69 -8.71 2.29 17.41
CA SER A 69 -8.89 2.31 15.96
C SER A 69 -9.53 3.61 15.48
N ALA A 70 -10.58 4.07 16.15
CA ALA A 70 -11.36 5.23 15.73
C ALA A 70 -10.64 6.56 15.98
N LEU A 71 -9.99 6.72 17.14
CA LEU A 71 -9.39 8.00 17.53
C LEU A 71 -7.92 8.14 17.12
N TRP A 72 -7.20 7.03 16.93
CA TRP A 72 -5.78 7.04 16.60
C TRP A 72 -5.51 6.52 15.20
N VAL A 73 -5.88 5.27 14.92
CA VAL A 73 -5.47 4.59 13.68
C VAL A 73 -6.11 5.21 12.45
N LEU A 74 -7.45 5.29 12.40
CA LEU A 74 -8.16 5.76 11.20
C LEU A 74 -7.82 7.21 10.82
N PRO A 75 -7.79 8.19 11.75
CA PRO A 75 -7.44 9.56 11.40
C PRO A 75 -6.01 9.68 10.88
N ILE A 76 -5.04 9.07 11.57
CA ILE A 76 -3.63 9.14 11.18
C ILE A 76 -3.40 8.40 9.87
N PHE A 77 -4.05 7.26 9.65
CA PHE A 77 -3.97 6.49 8.41
C PHE A 77 -4.56 7.25 7.21
N GLY A 78 -5.71 7.91 7.39
CA GLY A 78 -6.30 8.74 6.35
C GLY A 78 -5.39 9.91 5.96
N ILE A 79 -4.84 10.61 6.96
CA ILE A 79 -3.89 11.71 6.73
C ILE A 79 -2.61 11.19 6.08
N SER A 80 -2.07 10.06 6.54
CA SER A 80 -0.84 9.50 5.99
C SER A 80 -0.98 9.13 4.52
N LYS A 81 -2.15 8.66 4.07
CA LYS A 81 -2.39 8.39 2.64
C LYS A 81 -2.22 9.63 1.78
N ILE A 82 -2.74 10.78 2.23
CA ILE A 82 -2.60 12.05 1.49
C ILE A 82 -1.14 12.49 1.45
N ILE A 83 -0.47 12.45 2.61
CA ILE A 83 0.95 12.80 2.74
C ILE A 83 1.82 11.89 1.87
N ASN A 84 1.54 10.59 1.87
CA ASN A 84 2.26 9.59 1.08
C ASN A 84 2.11 9.86 -0.42
N CYS A 85 0.92 10.21 -0.92
CA CYS A 85 0.76 10.56 -2.34
C CYS A 85 1.70 11.71 -2.75
N ILE A 86 1.81 12.75 -1.92
CA ILE A 86 2.70 13.90 -2.16
C ILE A 86 4.17 13.45 -2.12
N TRP A 87 4.56 12.70 -1.09
CA TRP A 87 5.94 12.24 -0.96
C TRP A 87 6.36 11.27 -2.05
N PHE A 88 5.46 10.37 -2.49
CA PHE A 88 5.70 9.45 -3.58
C PHE A 88 5.93 10.19 -4.90
N GLN A 89 5.14 11.24 -5.16
CA GLN A 89 5.35 12.11 -6.31
C GLN A 89 6.72 12.82 -6.25
N ASP A 90 7.06 13.42 -5.10
CA ASP A 90 8.37 14.06 -4.90
C ASP A 90 9.54 13.09 -5.12
N ILE A 91 9.41 11.86 -4.61
CA ILE A 91 10.40 10.78 -4.76
C ILE A 91 10.56 10.43 -6.24
N ALA A 92 9.46 10.20 -6.93
CA ALA A 92 9.43 9.89 -8.36
C ALA A 92 10.08 10.98 -9.20
N ASP A 93 9.68 12.23 -9.01
CA ASP A 93 10.17 13.36 -9.80
C ASP A 93 11.66 13.60 -9.55
N THR A 94 12.11 13.45 -8.31
CA THR A 94 13.53 13.54 -7.97
C THR A 94 14.34 12.42 -8.61
N ALA A 95 13.84 11.18 -8.59
CA ALA A 95 14.49 10.03 -9.19
C ALA A 95 14.57 10.14 -10.72
N TYR A 96 13.46 10.54 -11.35
CA TYR A 96 13.39 10.77 -12.79
C TYR A 96 14.38 11.88 -13.22
N ARG A 97 14.42 12.99 -12.48
CA ARG A 97 15.36 14.08 -12.74
C ARG A 97 16.82 13.66 -12.66
N SER A 98 17.14 12.73 -11.76
CA SER A 98 18.50 12.22 -11.58
C SER A 98 18.93 11.23 -12.66
N SER A 99 17.99 10.46 -13.22
CA SER A 99 18.26 9.35 -14.15
C SER A 99 18.10 9.74 -15.62
N GLN A 100 16.99 10.41 -15.96
CA GLN A 100 16.61 10.71 -17.34
C GLN A 100 16.55 12.23 -17.66
N GLY A 101 16.80 13.08 -16.66
CA GLY A 101 16.78 14.54 -16.83
C GLY A 101 15.39 15.15 -16.66
N ARG A 102 15.09 16.25 -17.34
CA ARG A 102 13.82 16.97 -17.13
C ARG A 102 12.63 16.17 -17.67
N ALA A 103 11.53 16.15 -16.92
CA ALA A 103 10.27 15.58 -17.37
C ALA A 103 9.86 16.20 -18.72
N SER A 104 9.41 15.35 -19.64
CA SER A 104 9.04 15.74 -21.00
C SER A 104 7.53 15.90 -21.18
N SER A 105 6.76 15.90 -20.08
CA SER A 105 5.30 16.03 -20.15
C SER A 105 4.90 17.41 -20.68
N GLN A 106 4.61 17.47 -21.98
CA GLN A 106 4.00 18.61 -22.68
C GLN A 106 2.48 18.44 -22.81
N LEU A 107 1.88 17.49 -22.09
CA LEU A 107 0.44 17.23 -22.15
C LEU A 107 -0.36 18.42 -21.62
N SER A 108 -1.50 18.71 -22.25
CA SER A 108 -2.40 19.74 -21.75
C SER A 108 -3.04 19.32 -20.43
N VAL A 109 -3.39 20.29 -19.58
CA VAL A 109 -4.03 20.04 -18.27
C VAL A 109 -5.31 19.20 -18.42
N SER A 110 -6.09 19.41 -19.48
CA SER A 110 -7.31 18.64 -19.72
C SER A 110 -7.02 17.17 -20.01
N ILE A 111 -5.97 16.88 -20.79
CA ILE A 111 -5.56 15.51 -21.06
C ILE A 111 -5.05 14.87 -19.77
N LEU A 112 -4.29 15.61 -18.97
CA LEU A 112 -3.77 15.14 -17.69
C LEU A 112 -4.87 14.71 -16.71
N VAL A 113 -5.91 15.53 -16.59
CA VAL A 113 -7.06 15.24 -15.72
C VAL A 113 -7.82 14.01 -16.23
N ALA A 114 -8.08 13.93 -17.55
CA ALA A 114 -8.73 12.78 -18.14
C ALA A 114 -7.92 11.49 -17.93
N ASP A 115 -6.61 11.54 -18.20
CA ASP A 115 -5.67 10.43 -18.02
C ASP A 115 -5.66 9.94 -16.56
N THR A 116 -5.62 10.87 -15.60
CA THR A 116 -5.67 10.54 -14.17
C THR A 116 -6.98 9.85 -13.80
N LEU A 117 -8.12 10.35 -14.27
CA LEU A 117 -9.44 9.74 -14.00
C LEU A 117 -9.55 8.34 -14.60
N PHE A 118 -9.10 8.16 -15.84
CA PHE A 118 -9.08 6.84 -16.48
C PHE A 118 -8.12 5.89 -15.77
N SER A 119 -6.97 6.39 -15.30
CA SER A 119 -6.00 5.58 -14.56
C SER A 119 -6.60 5.08 -13.26
N ILE A 120 -7.24 5.96 -12.48
CA ILE A 120 -7.97 5.58 -11.25
C ILE A 120 -9.05 4.54 -11.56
N PHE A 121 -9.82 4.74 -12.64
CA PHE A 121 -10.87 3.80 -13.03
C PHE A 121 -10.30 2.42 -13.40
N ALA A 122 -9.27 2.37 -14.25
CA ALA A 122 -8.62 1.13 -14.65
C ALA A 122 -8.03 0.40 -13.44
N GLN A 123 -7.33 1.13 -12.57
CA GLN A 123 -6.75 0.59 -11.33
C GLN A 123 -7.83 0.03 -10.39
N ALA A 124 -8.98 0.69 -10.27
CA ALA A 124 -10.12 0.18 -9.50
C ALA A 124 -10.69 -1.10 -10.11
N LEU A 125 -10.75 -1.21 -11.44
CA LEU A 125 -11.17 -2.45 -12.12
C LEU A 125 -10.23 -3.62 -11.80
N PHE A 126 -8.91 -3.43 -11.90
CA PHE A 126 -7.93 -4.46 -11.54
C PHE A 126 -8.12 -4.94 -10.09
N LEU A 127 -8.33 -4.01 -9.17
CA LEU A 127 -8.56 -4.32 -7.75
C LEU A 127 -9.85 -5.12 -7.54
N ILE A 128 -10.96 -4.66 -8.11
CA ILE A 128 -12.28 -5.29 -7.96
C ILE A 128 -12.28 -6.67 -8.61
N GLN A 129 -11.71 -6.82 -9.81
CA GLN A 129 -11.61 -8.11 -10.50
C GLN A 129 -10.81 -9.12 -9.70
N GLY A 130 -9.68 -8.72 -9.12
CA GLY A 130 -8.89 -9.59 -8.23
C GLY A 130 -9.68 -10.05 -7.01
N MET A 131 -10.34 -9.11 -6.31
CA MET A 131 -11.17 -9.42 -5.14
C MET A 131 -12.34 -10.35 -5.50
N LEU A 132 -13.05 -10.06 -6.59
CA LEU A 132 -14.15 -10.90 -7.06
C LEU A 132 -13.67 -12.29 -7.47
N ALA A 133 -12.49 -12.41 -8.10
CA ALA A 133 -11.93 -13.70 -8.47
C ALA A 133 -11.66 -14.58 -7.23
N SER A 134 -11.09 -14.01 -6.16
CA SER A 134 -10.90 -14.74 -4.89
C SER A 134 -12.21 -15.17 -4.22
N LEU A 135 -13.30 -14.42 -4.42
CA LEU A 135 -14.59 -14.69 -3.79
C LEU A 135 -15.46 -15.67 -4.58
N VAL A 136 -15.46 -15.57 -5.91
CA VAL A 136 -16.45 -16.22 -6.78
C VAL A 136 -15.92 -17.52 -7.38
N LEU A 137 -14.60 -17.66 -7.57
CA LEU A 137 -14.05 -18.86 -8.23
C LEU A 137 -14.10 -20.08 -7.28
N PRO A 138 -14.85 -21.14 -7.62
CA PRO A 138 -15.07 -22.28 -6.72
C PRO A 138 -13.89 -23.27 -6.69
N ILE A 139 -12.81 -22.98 -7.41
CA ILE A 139 -11.63 -23.85 -7.53
C ILE A 139 -10.62 -23.43 -6.46
N TYR A 140 -10.29 -24.36 -5.57
CA TYR A 140 -9.34 -24.15 -4.47
C TYR A 140 -8.01 -23.56 -4.98
N GLY A 141 -7.62 -22.41 -4.43
CA GLY A 141 -6.37 -21.71 -4.74
C GLY A 141 -6.34 -20.96 -6.08
N LEU A 142 -7.24 -21.26 -7.03
CA LEU A 142 -7.27 -20.54 -8.31
C LEU A 142 -7.72 -19.10 -8.15
N GLY A 143 -8.75 -18.87 -7.31
CA GLY A 143 -9.22 -17.52 -7.00
C GLY A 143 -8.13 -16.63 -6.40
N ASP A 144 -7.36 -17.17 -5.45
CA ASP A 144 -6.25 -16.46 -4.81
C ASP A 144 -5.10 -16.22 -5.79
N ALA A 145 -4.79 -17.19 -6.67
CA ALA A 145 -3.78 -17.01 -7.70
C ALA A 145 -4.15 -15.91 -8.71
N VAL A 146 -5.43 -15.85 -9.12
CA VAL A 146 -5.93 -14.79 -10.01
C VAL A 146 -5.93 -13.44 -9.30
N CYS A 147 -6.31 -13.39 -8.02
CA CYS A 147 -6.23 -12.18 -7.22
C CYS A 147 -4.77 -11.68 -7.10
N LEU A 148 -3.83 -12.59 -6.81
CA LEU A 148 -2.40 -12.28 -6.75
C LEU A 148 -1.89 -11.73 -8.09
N LEU A 149 -2.28 -12.35 -9.21
CA LEU A 149 -1.91 -11.87 -10.55
C LEU A 149 -2.38 -10.43 -10.77
N HIS A 150 -3.64 -10.12 -10.44
CA HIS A 150 -4.17 -8.76 -10.56
C HIS A 150 -3.42 -7.78 -9.65
N MET A 151 -3.09 -8.17 -8.42
CA MET A 151 -2.31 -7.33 -7.51
C MET A 151 -0.90 -7.06 -8.03
N CYS A 152 -0.23 -8.07 -8.63
CA CYS A 152 1.10 -7.89 -9.22
C CYS A 152 1.06 -6.86 -10.35
N LEU A 153 0.13 -7.01 -11.29
CA LEU A 153 -0.01 -6.07 -12.41
C LEU A 153 -0.43 -4.67 -11.94
N LEU A 154 -1.32 -4.57 -10.96
CA LEU A 154 -1.75 -3.30 -10.37
C LEU A 154 -0.56 -2.58 -9.71
N TYR A 155 0.25 -3.29 -8.93
CA TYR A 155 1.40 -2.70 -8.24
C TYR A 155 2.55 -2.35 -9.17
N ALA A 156 2.74 -3.12 -10.24
CA ALA A 156 3.61 -2.72 -11.33
C ALA A 156 3.12 -1.42 -11.98
N LEU A 157 1.84 -1.35 -12.36
CA LEU A 157 1.24 -0.13 -12.92
C LEU A 157 1.44 1.07 -11.98
N TYR A 158 1.12 0.94 -10.69
CA TYR A 158 1.32 2.01 -9.70
C TYR A 158 2.77 2.51 -9.66
N SER A 159 3.74 1.61 -9.70
CA SER A 159 5.15 1.96 -9.57
C SER A 159 5.71 2.63 -10.83
N PHE A 160 5.37 2.09 -12.00
CA PHE A 160 5.86 2.59 -13.28
C PHE A 160 5.10 3.81 -13.78
N GLU A 161 3.85 4.00 -13.36
CA GLU A 161 3.02 5.14 -13.77
C GLU A 161 3.72 6.46 -13.48
N TYR A 162 4.42 6.60 -12.34
CA TYR A 162 5.23 7.77 -12.03
C TYR A 162 6.29 8.10 -13.10
N LYS A 163 7.06 7.09 -13.55
CA LYS A 163 8.07 7.25 -14.61
C LYS A 163 7.39 7.59 -15.94
N TRP A 164 6.37 6.84 -16.31
CA TRP A 164 5.68 7.00 -17.59
C TRP A 164 4.93 8.33 -17.70
N PHE A 165 4.40 8.82 -16.59
CA PHE A 165 3.80 10.15 -16.51
C PHE A 165 4.86 11.24 -16.79
N ASN A 166 6.06 11.12 -16.21
CA ASN A 166 7.18 12.02 -16.49
C ASN A 166 7.69 11.93 -17.93
N MET A 167 7.52 10.77 -18.59
CA MET A 167 7.74 10.58 -20.03
C MET A 167 6.59 11.10 -20.91
N GLY A 168 5.48 11.56 -20.34
CA GLY A 168 4.30 12.03 -21.07
C GLY A 168 3.51 10.92 -21.75
N TRP A 169 3.60 9.68 -21.27
CA TRP A 169 2.79 8.57 -21.79
C TRP A 169 1.37 8.68 -21.24
N GLU A 170 0.37 8.56 -22.10
CA GLU A 170 -1.03 8.39 -21.70
C GLU A 170 -1.31 6.94 -21.27
N LEU A 171 -2.38 6.73 -20.52
CA LEU A 171 -2.80 5.46 -19.94
C LEU A 171 -2.91 4.36 -20.99
N HIS A 172 -3.49 4.64 -22.15
CA HIS A 172 -3.66 3.64 -23.21
C HIS A 172 -2.32 3.02 -23.61
N LYS A 173 -1.26 3.85 -23.68
CA LYS A 173 0.10 3.40 -23.97
C LYS A 173 0.69 2.61 -22.81
N ARG A 174 0.46 3.03 -21.57
CA ARG A 174 0.92 2.32 -20.35
C ARG A 174 0.32 0.92 -20.27
N LEU A 175 -0.99 0.79 -20.49
CA LEU A 175 -1.70 -0.49 -20.47
C LEU A 175 -1.26 -1.40 -21.62
N ALA A 176 -1.19 -0.88 -22.85
CA ALA A 176 -0.72 -1.67 -23.99
C ALA A 176 0.71 -2.21 -23.78
N PHE A 177 1.58 -1.43 -23.13
CA PHE A 177 2.93 -1.88 -22.79
C PHE A 177 2.92 -2.98 -21.71
N ILE A 178 2.09 -2.84 -20.68
CA ILE A 178 1.90 -3.90 -19.67
C ILE A 178 1.34 -5.17 -20.30
N GLU A 179 0.38 -5.07 -21.22
CA GLU A 179 -0.20 -6.21 -21.92
C GLU A 179 0.83 -6.94 -22.78
N THR A 180 1.69 -6.18 -23.46
CA THR A 180 2.75 -6.74 -24.32
C THR A 180 3.83 -7.45 -23.50
N GLU A 181 4.25 -6.85 -22.39
CA GLU A 181 5.36 -7.34 -21.55
C GLU A 181 4.86 -7.87 -20.18
N TRP A 182 3.67 -8.46 -20.15
CA TRP A 182 2.99 -8.84 -18.89
C TRP A 182 3.81 -9.74 -17.96
N PRO A 183 4.67 -10.69 -18.43
CA PRO A 183 5.45 -11.53 -17.51
C PRO A 183 6.46 -10.72 -16.70
N TYR A 184 7.05 -9.69 -17.32
CA TYR A 184 7.99 -8.80 -16.64
C TYR A 184 7.27 -8.03 -15.51
N PHE A 185 6.13 -7.42 -15.81
CA PHE A 185 5.38 -6.65 -14.82
C PHE A 185 4.79 -7.51 -13.70
N LEU A 186 4.38 -8.73 -14.03
CA LEU A 186 3.99 -9.71 -13.02
C LEU A 186 5.15 -9.99 -12.08
N GLY A 187 6.34 -10.30 -12.61
CA GLY A 187 7.54 -10.55 -11.81
C GLY A 187 7.97 -9.33 -10.97
N PHE A 188 7.87 -8.12 -11.53
CA PHE A 188 8.19 -6.88 -10.83
C PHE A 188 7.24 -6.61 -9.66
N GLY A 189 5.92 -6.76 -9.87
CA GLY A 189 4.92 -6.46 -8.84
C GLY A 189 4.80 -7.54 -7.76
N LEU A 190 5.24 -8.77 -8.03
CA LEU A 190 5.08 -9.93 -7.15
C LEU A 190 5.62 -9.72 -5.73
N PRO A 191 6.85 -9.19 -5.51
CA PRO A 191 7.36 -9.05 -4.16
C PRO A 191 6.52 -8.05 -3.35
N LEU A 192 6.06 -6.96 -3.95
CA LEU A 192 5.16 -6.01 -3.26
C LEU A 192 3.80 -6.66 -2.96
N ALA A 193 3.24 -7.42 -3.90
CA ALA A 193 1.97 -8.11 -3.74
C ALA A 193 1.99 -9.10 -2.56
N LEU A 194 3.06 -9.89 -2.45
CA LEU A 194 3.25 -10.84 -1.36
C LEU A 194 3.48 -10.14 -0.01
N LEU A 195 4.29 -9.07 0.01
CA LEU A 195 4.53 -8.31 1.24
C LEU A 195 3.23 -7.74 1.81
N THR A 196 2.34 -7.21 0.96
CA THR A 196 1.05 -6.65 1.39
C THR A 196 -0.02 -7.67 1.72
N GLN A 197 0.34 -8.96 1.82
CA GLN A 197 -0.56 -10.03 2.25
C GLN A 197 -0.07 -10.70 3.55
N ILE A 198 1.02 -10.21 4.14
CA ILE A 198 1.61 -10.80 5.36
C ILE A 198 0.68 -10.68 6.57
N PHE A 199 0.00 -9.54 6.73
CA PHE A 199 -0.88 -9.32 7.87
C PHE A 199 -2.33 -9.66 7.54
N PRO A 200 -3.13 -10.13 8.51
CA PRO A 200 -4.58 -10.27 8.33
C PRO A 200 -5.29 -8.90 8.30
N SER A 201 -4.69 -7.86 8.88
CA SER A 201 -5.26 -6.51 8.92
C SER A 201 -4.94 -5.73 7.65
N TYR A 202 -6.00 -5.28 6.95
CA TYR A 202 -5.87 -4.42 5.78
C TYR A 202 -5.11 -3.12 6.07
N ILE A 203 -5.29 -2.55 7.27
CA ILE A 203 -4.59 -1.32 7.67
C ILE A 203 -3.10 -1.58 7.82
N MET A 204 -2.70 -2.69 8.46
CA MET A 204 -1.29 -3.05 8.61
C MET A 204 -0.64 -3.30 7.25
N ASN A 205 -1.32 -4.02 6.36
CA ASN A 205 -0.87 -4.21 4.97
C ASN A 205 -0.78 -2.88 4.22
N GLY A 206 -1.69 -1.94 4.46
CA GLY A 206 -1.65 -0.59 3.89
C GLY A 206 -0.47 0.25 4.40
N CYS A 207 -0.08 0.07 5.66
CA CYS A 207 1.13 0.69 6.23
C CYS A 207 2.39 0.08 5.64
N LEU A 208 2.43 -1.25 5.50
CA LEU A 208 3.54 -1.97 4.89
C LEU A 208 3.69 -1.61 3.40
N PHE A 209 2.59 -1.53 2.65
CA PHE A 209 2.57 -1.00 1.29
C PHE A 209 3.23 0.38 1.27
N SER A 210 2.76 1.30 2.11
CA SER A 210 3.23 2.69 2.07
C SER A 210 4.71 2.81 2.47
N LEU A 211 5.19 1.93 3.34
CA LEU A 211 6.60 1.83 3.74
C LEU A 211 7.51 1.36 2.59
N VAL A 212 7.06 0.35 1.84
CA VAL A 212 7.88 -0.35 0.84
C VAL A 212 7.75 0.28 -0.55
N PHE A 213 6.59 0.84 -0.87
CA PHE A 213 6.25 1.36 -2.20
C PHE A 213 7.23 2.41 -2.76
N PRO A 214 7.82 3.34 -1.97
CA PRO A 214 8.88 4.22 -2.45
C PRO A 214 10.05 3.51 -3.13
N VAL A 215 10.44 2.34 -2.63
CA VAL A 215 11.53 1.54 -3.21
C VAL A 215 11.12 1.00 -4.57
N PHE A 216 9.84 0.65 -4.74
CA PHE A 216 9.30 0.20 -6.02
C PHE A 216 9.17 1.35 -7.03
N ILE A 217 8.82 2.56 -6.60
CA ILE A 217 8.87 3.76 -7.46
C ILE A 217 10.29 3.96 -7.99
N LEU A 218 11.30 3.90 -7.12
CA LEU A 218 12.70 4.05 -7.51
C LEU A 218 13.14 2.92 -8.46
N SER A 219 12.78 1.68 -8.14
CA SER A 219 13.12 0.52 -8.96
C SER A 219 12.47 0.59 -10.34
N GLY A 220 11.20 0.99 -10.41
CA GLY A 220 10.48 1.21 -11.68
C GLY A 220 11.07 2.37 -12.48
N ASN A 221 11.55 3.41 -11.80
CA ASN A 221 12.25 4.53 -12.44
C ASN A 221 13.55 4.09 -13.15
N GLU A 222 14.36 3.29 -12.48
CA GLU A 222 15.64 2.78 -13.03
C GLU A 222 15.45 1.61 -14.00
N ALA A 223 14.32 0.91 -13.93
CA ALA A 223 14.08 -0.26 -14.76
C ALA A 223 13.96 0.10 -16.25
N GLU A 224 14.66 -0.67 -17.08
CA GLU A 224 14.49 -0.71 -18.54
C GLU A 224 13.99 -2.10 -18.92
N PRO A 225 12.66 -2.32 -18.97
CA PRO A 225 12.12 -3.61 -19.37
C PRO A 225 12.62 -3.96 -20.77
N VAL A 226 13.26 -5.13 -20.90
CA VAL A 226 13.73 -5.61 -22.21
C VAL A 226 12.49 -5.94 -23.03
N VAL A 227 12.22 -5.13 -24.04
CA VAL A 227 11.12 -5.36 -24.97
C VAL A 227 11.46 -6.61 -25.79
N GLY A 228 10.52 -7.55 -25.89
CA GLY A 228 10.69 -8.71 -26.76
C GLY A 228 11.00 -8.27 -28.19
N LEU A 229 12.11 -8.78 -28.75
CA LEU A 229 12.47 -8.65 -30.17
C LEU A 229 11.41 -9.30 -31.08
#